data_AF-E3RXL8-F1
#
_entry.id   AF-E3RXL8-F1
#
_cell.length_a   1.000
_cell.length_b   1.000
_cell.length_c   1.000
_cell.angle_alpha   90.00
_cell.angle_beta   90.00
_cell.angle_gamma   90.00
#
_symmetry.space_group_name_H-M   'P 1'
#
loop_
_entity.id
_entity.type
_entity.pdbx_description
1 polymer ?
#
loop_
_entity_poly.entity_id
_entity_poly.type
_entity_poly.pdbx_seq_one_letter_code
_entity_poly.pdbx_strand_id
1 'polypeptide(L)'
;MVQPAASSQHPLQAVGCPPLSAVRCRLLLQARGPAVGIASHAKIVRNCSRSKTVFVAATTTALLLPAYCTPLPMVLPMALHQLSMCAPVVLARRPLEHAQASAACTLETLQAITEELLAAQTAGQSSFSSLSNKVAYTENRKSIDIKSGILTKPMKIDHARSQHDTTQCAAFSEFIIANSAAPYVITTQLRIDNTSKVSQMDTIWTSKGDWLFNATGTLYWASREKWDSIPVGKRDSRAVIKAAGDAYCDLFNNKTVQVPWGSPCARLEGGIYTGKGEATDSCNVGVPSGVPLVNRQYVIDDEYGTVDIMMDFGGNVGQEGAAGLPDSHEFRVEGGKLRYVHTLSSCGGKACM
;
A
#
# COMPACT_ATOMS: atom_id res chain seq x y z
N MET A 1 61.42 24.86 19.14
CA MET A 1 62.33 23.70 19.03
C MET A 1 61.48 22.48 18.72
N VAL A 2 61.40 22.10 17.45
CA VAL A 2 62.17 21.00 16.82
C VAL A 2 61.49 19.64 17.04
N GLN A 3 60.84 19.21 15.95
CA GLN A 3 60.40 17.88 15.46
C GLN A 3 61.37 16.69 15.71
N PRO A 4 61.13 15.45 15.21
CA PRO A 4 59.89 14.70 14.87
C PRO A 4 59.96 13.17 15.21
N ALA A 5 58.88 12.41 14.93
CA ALA A 5 58.92 10.98 14.56
C ALA A 5 57.70 10.65 13.65
N ALA A 6 57.87 10.50 12.32
CA ALA A 6 58.00 9.24 11.54
C ALA A 6 56.76 8.31 11.65
N SER A 7 55.84 8.24 10.68
CA SER A 7 55.89 7.73 9.29
C SER A 7 56.19 6.23 9.16
N SER A 8 55.15 5.43 8.87
CA SER A 8 55.26 4.18 8.10
C SER A 8 54.01 3.99 7.25
N GLN A 9 54.23 4.03 5.93
CA GLN A 9 53.26 3.82 4.86
C GLN A 9 53.02 2.31 4.66
N HIS A 10 51.76 1.90 4.46
CA HIS A 10 51.42 0.61 3.87
C HIS A 10 50.78 0.85 2.48
N PRO A 11 51.13 0.04 1.46
CA PRO A 11 50.84 0.34 0.06
C PRO A 11 49.41 -0.03 -0.35
N LEU A 12 48.82 0.87 -1.14
CA LEU A 12 47.64 0.65 -1.98
C LEU A 12 47.98 -0.40 -3.06
N GLN A 13 47.27 -1.53 -3.06
CA GLN A 13 47.21 -2.41 -4.22
C GLN A 13 46.03 -2.01 -5.11
N ALA A 14 46.37 -1.60 -6.34
CA ALA A 14 45.43 -1.41 -7.43
C ALA A 14 44.97 -2.78 -7.97
N VAL A 15 43.66 -3.03 -7.94
CA VAL A 15 43.06 -4.16 -8.66
C VAL A 15 42.69 -3.67 -10.06
N GLY A 16 43.50 -4.08 -11.04
CA GLY A 16 43.25 -3.83 -12.46
C GLY A 16 42.19 -4.78 -13.03
N CYS A 17 41.32 -4.24 -13.89
CA CYS A 17 40.43 -4.99 -14.77
C CYS A 17 41.22 -5.88 -15.75
N PRO A 18 40.82 -7.14 -15.97
CA PRO A 18 41.24 -7.89 -17.15
C PRO A 18 40.29 -7.69 -18.35
N PRO A 19 40.79 -7.77 -19.59
CA PRO A 19 40.05 -7.40 -20.79
C PRO A 19 39.14 -8.52 -21.32
N LEU A 20 38.09 -8.09 -22.02
CA LEU A 20 37.23 -8.90 -22.88
C LEU A 20 38.06 -9.63 -23.95
N SER A 21 37.90 -10.95 -24.05
CA SER A 21 38.37 -11.73 -25.19
C SER A 21 37.28 -12.70 -25.66
N ALA A 22 37.15 -12.72 -26.99
CA ALA A 22 36.14 -13.39 -27.77
C ALA A 22 36.09 -14.90 -27.57
N VAL A 23 34.89 -15.45 -27.37
CA VAL A 23 34.65 -16.89 -27.53
C VAL A 23 34.06 -17.14 -28.90
N ARG A 24 34.93 -17.68 -29.77
CA ARG A 24 34.58 -18.29 -31.06
C ARG A 24 33.80 -19.58 -30.84
N CYS A 25 32.74 -19.70 -31.63
CA CYS A 25 32.04 -20.92 -31.96
C CYS A 25 33.02 -21.99 -32.46
N ARG A 26 33.02 -23.19 -31.87
CA ARG A 26 33.56 -24.39 -32.52
C ARG A 26 32.75 -25.64 -32.20
N LEU A 27 32.17 -26.13 -33.29
CA LEU A 27 31.57 -27.43 -33.56
C LEU A 27 32.49 -28.59 -33.11
N LEU A 28 31.93 -29.59 -32.45
CA LEU A 28 32.49 -30.95 -32.42
C LEU A 28 31.35 -31.98 -32.63
N LEU A 29 31.40 -32.60 -33.80
CA LEU A 29 30.79 -33.89 -34.11
C LEU A 29 31.49 -34.99 -33.28
N GLN A 30 30.73 -36.01 -32.83
CA GLN A 30 31.02 -37.41 -33.14
C GLN A 30 29.82 -38.33 -32.90
N ALA A 31 29.62 -39.22 -33.89
CA ALA A 31 28.59 -40.26 -34.07
C ALA A 31 28.94 -41.54 -33.25
N ARG A 32 28.16 -42.64 -33.11
CA ARG A 32 27.14 -43.42 -33.87
C ARG A 32 26.37 -44.29 -32.84
N GLY A 33 25.03 -44.44 -32.84
CA GLY A 33 24.20 -45.48 -33.52
C GLY A 33 23.93 -46.74 -32.62
N PRO A 34 22.92 -47.64 -32.85
CA PRO A 34 21.73 -47.64 -33.73
C PRO A 34 20.37 -47.80 -32.96
N ALA A 35 19.24 -47.19 -33.36
CA ALA A 35 18.22 -47.48 -34.40
C ALA A 35 17.11 -48.51 -34.03
N VAL A 36 15.84 -48.07 -34.05
CA VAL A 36 14.60 -48.61 -34.71
C VAL A 36 13.46 -47.61 -34.39
N GLY A 37 12.95 -46.77 -35.30
CA GLY A 37 11.80 -46.98 -36.22
C GLY A 37 10.46 -46.56 -35.53
N ILE A 38 9.48 -45.79 -36.06
CA ILE A 38 8.97 -45.54 -37.42
C ILE A 38 8.05 -44.27 -37.42
N ALA A 39 8.02 -43.55 -38.57
CA ALA A 39 7.04 -42.59 -39.14
C ALA A 39 6.74 -41.23 -38.46
N SER A 40 7.22 -40.09 -38.97
CA SER A 40 6.77 -39.28 -40.14
C SER A 40 5.39 -38.62 -40.02
N HIS A 41 5.36 -37.29 -39.92
CA HIS A 41 4.90 -36.36 -40.98
C HIS A 41 5.28 -34.91 -40.62
N ALA A 42 6.16 -34.32 -41.44
CA ALA A 42 6.47 -32.90 -41.44
C ALA A 42 5.52 -32.16 -42.40
N LYS A 43 5.11 -30.95 -42.04
CA LYS A 43 4.67 -29.94 -43.02
C LYS A 43 5.23 -28.57 -42.64
N ILE A 44 6.27 -28.20 -43.38
CA ILE A 44 6.77 -26.84 -43.50
C ILE A 44 5.79 -26.08 -44.40
N VAL A 45 5.33 -24.91 -43.98
CA VAL A 45 4.81 -23.88 -44.88
C VAL A 45 5.50 -22.57 -44.53
N ARG A 46 6.40 -22.12 -45.42
CA ARG A 46 6.74 -20.71 -45.61
C ARG A 46 5.68 -20.11 -46.53
N ASN A 47 5.19 -18.90 -46.25
CA ASN A 47 5.27 -17.80 -47.22
C ASN A 47 4.68 -16.47 -46.74
N CYS A 48 5.44 -15.42 -47.06
CA CYS A 48 5.07 -14.11 -47.60
C CYS A 48 3.99 -13.25 -46.91
N SER A 49 4.49 -12.16 -46.31
CA SER A 49 4.18 -10.76 -46.64
C SER A 49 2.95 -10.51 -47.51
N ARG A 50 1.98 -9.76 -46.96
CA ARG A 50 1.26 -8.71 -47.69
C ARG A 50 0.67 -7.70 -46.71
N SER A 51 1.27 -6.51 -46.72
CA SER A 51 0.68 -5.27 -46.24
C SER A 51 -0.67 -5.05 -46.95
N LYS A 52 -1.72 -4.80 -46.16
CA LYS A 52 -2.96 -4.19 -46.65
C LYS A 52 -3.32 -3.03 -45.73
N THR A 53 -2.95 -1.85 -46.21
CA THR A 53 -3.48 -0.54 -45.84
C THR A 53 -5.01 -0.61 -45.78
N VAL A 54 -5.58 -0.35 -44.61
CA VAL A 54 -7.01 -0.11 -44.44
C VAL A 54 -7.22 1.40 -44.58
N PHE A 55 -7.83 1.82 -45.68
CA PHE A 55 -8.43 3.13 -45.83
C PHE A 55 -9.70 3.17 -44.98
N VAL A 56 -9.71 3.94 -43.89
CA VAL A 56 -10.95 4.37 -43.23
C VAL A 56 -11.22 5.80 -43.71
N ALA A 57 -12.34 5.96 -44.42
CA ALA A 57 -12.86 7.24 -44.83
C ALA A 57 -13.38 7.99 -43.60
N ALA A 58 -12.81 9.16 -43.31
CA ALA A 58 -13.35 10.11 -42.35
C ALA A 58 -14.27 11.10 -43.11
N THR A 59 -15.58 10.96 -42.92
CA THR A 59 -16.56 11.95 -43.34
C THR A 59 -16.70 13.01 -42.26
N THR A 60 -16.14 14.19 -42.53
CA THR A 60 -16.30 15.40 -41.72
C THR A 60 -17.65 16.04 -42.05
N THR A 61 -18.58 16.11 -41.10
CA THR A 61 -19.79 16.93 -41.22
C THR A 61 -19.67 18.12 -40.28
N ALA A 62 -19.52 19.30 -40.88
CA ALA A 62 -19.56 20.58 -40.20
C ALA A 62 -21.00 20.87 -39.73
N LEU A 63 -21.16 21.34 -38.50
CA LEU A 63 -22.39 21.97 -38.03
C LEU A 63 -22.12 23.41 -37.63
N LEU A 64 -22.94 24.29 -38.20
CA LEU A 64 -22.92 25.74 -38.11
C LEU A 64 -23.37 26.25 -36.73
N LEU A 65 -22.71 27.31 -36.26
CA LEU A 65 -23.22 28.20 -35.21
C LEU A 65 -24.36 29.09 -35.76
N PRO A 66 -25.26 29.57 -34.89
CA PRO A 66 -25.87 30.88 -35.06
C PRO A 66 -25.36 31.87 -34.01
N ALA A 67 -24.96 33.03 -34.51
CA ALA A 67 -24.64 34.23 -33.75
C ALA A 67 -25.91 34.90 -33.23
N TYR A 68 -25.85 35.45 -32.02
CA TYR A 68 -26.75 36.52 -31.57
C TYR A 68 -25.93 37.67 -30.99
N CYS A 69 -26.34 38.87 -31.38
CA CYS A 69 -25.64 40.13 -31.23
C CYS A 69 -26.52 41.10 -30.42
N THR A 70 -25.86 42.04 -29.73
CA THR A 70 -26.34 43.33 -29.14
C THR A 70 -26.98 43.31 -27.74
N PRO A 71 -27.03 44.46 -27.02
CA PRO A 71 -26.02 45.52 -26.86
C PRO A 71 -25.76 45.93 -25.38
N LEU A 72 -24.66 46.67 -25.16
CA LEU A 72 -24.32 47.38 -23.91
C LEU A 72 -25.35 48.46 -23.55
N PRO A 73 -25.40 48.85 -22.26
CA PRO A 73 -25.47 50.27 -21.93
C PRO A 73 -24.41 50.75 -20.92
N MET A 74 -23.87 51.93 -21.29
CA MET A 74 -23.41 53.09 -20.54
C MET A 74 -23.18 53.02 -19.02
N VAL A 75 -22.00 53.54 -18.66
CA VAL A 75 -21.52 53.96 -17.34
C VAL A 75 -22.08 55.35 -16.99
N LEU A 76 -22.55 55.57 -15.75
CA LEU A 76 -22.54 56.85 -15.00
C LEU A 76 -22.75 56.56 -13.47
N PRO A 77 -22.51 57.50 -12.53
CA PRO A 77 -21.74 57.24 -11.31
C PRO A 77 -22.62 57.08 -10.06
N MET A 78 -22.20 56.22 -9.13
CA MET A 78 -22.84 56.09 -7.81
C MET A 78 -22.43 57.25 -6.88
N ALA A 79 -23.42 58.04 -6.47
CA ALA A 79 -23.34 58.93 -5.33
C ALA A 79 -23.75 58.18 -4.06
N LEU A 80 -23.00 58.43 -2.97
CA LEU A 80 -23.21 57.95 -1.61
C LEU A 80 -24.66 58.17 -1.14
N HIS A 81 -25.30 57.13 -0.58
CA HIS A 81 -26.24 57.24 0.54
C HIS A 81 -26.03 56.04 1.47
N GLN A 82 -25.58 56.32 2.71
CA GLN A 82 -25.52 55.35 3.79
C GLN A 82 -26.95 55.01 4.23
N LEU A 83 -27.37 53.76 3.98
CA LEU A 83 -28.53 53.15 4.60
C LEU A 83 -28.05 52.00 5.48
N SER A 84 -28.15 52.24 6.79
CA SER A 84 -28.00 51.23 7.83
C SER A 84 -29.08 50.17 7.65
N MET A 85 -28.67 48.94 7.29
CA MET A 85 -29.55 47.77 7.30
C MET A 85 -29.00 46.77 8.33
N CYS A 86 -29.78 46.57 9.40
CA CYS A 86 -29.61 45.45 10.32
C CYS A 86 -29.84 44.14 9.57
N ALA A 87 -28.77 43.38 9.32
CA ALA A 87 -28.88 42.01 8.81
C ALA A 87 -29.41 41.07 9.91
N PRO A 88 -30.38 40.19 9.63
CA PRO A 88 -30.75 39.14 10.56
C PRO A 88 -29.61 38.12 10.63
N VAL A 89 -29.13 37.86 11.85
CA VAL A 89 -28.22 36.75 12.13
C VAL A 89 -28.99 35.46 11.91
N VAL A 90 -28.85 34.86 10.73
CA VAL A 90 -29.29 33.49 10.48
C VAL A 90 -28.29 32.57 11.17
N LEU A 91 -28.63 32.13 12.38
CA LEU A 91 -27.97 31.02 13.06
C LEU A 91 -28.15 29.76 12.21
N ALA A 92 -27.20 29.50 11.32
CA ALA A 92 -27.09 28.21 10.63
C ALA A 92 -26.80 27.14 11.69
N ARG A 93 -27.84 26.44 12.13
CA ARG A 93 -27.70 25.19 12.89
C ARG A 93 -26.98 24.19 11.99
N ARG A 94 -25.68 23.99 12.23
CA ARG A 94 -24.96 22.84 11.70
C ARG A 94 -25.64 21.58 12.23
N PRO A 95 -26.10 20.65 11.39
CA PRO A 95 -26.53 19.35 11.89
C PRO A 95 -25.32 18.70 12.58
N LEU A 96 -25.48 18.31 13.85
CA LEU A 96 -24.62 17.33 14.46
C LEU A 96 -24.91 16.01 13.75
N GLU A 97 -24.05 15.63 12.81
CA GLU A 97 -23.98 14.26 12.29
C GLU A 97 -23.60 13.35 13.46
N HIS A 98 -24.61 12.85 14.17
CA HIS A 98 -24.44 11.73 15.07
C HIS A 98 -24.18 10.52 14.18
N ALA A 99 -22.92 10.10 14.08
CA ALA A 99 -22.59 8.77 13.61
C ALA A 99 -23.31 7.78 14.54
N GLN A 100 -24.44 7.24 14.09
CA GLN A 100 -25.07 6.14 14.80
C GLN A 100 -24.13 4.95 14.64
N ALA A 101 -23.36 4.66 15.70
CA ALA A 101 -22.67 3.39 15.80
C ALA A 101 -23.74 2.31 15.69
N SER A 102 -23.72 1.55 14.59
CA SER A 102 -24.56 0.37 14.43
C SER A 102 -24.27 -0.56 15.60
N ALA A 103 -25.30 -1.17 16.19
CA ALA A 103 -25.14 -2.12 17.30
C ALA A 103 -24.19 -3.28 16.95
N ALA A 104 -23.95 -3.52 15.66
CA ALA A 104 -23.02 -4.51 15.13
C ALA A 104 -21.52 -4.12 15.22
N CYS A 105 -21.20 -2.85 15.49
CA CYS A 105 -19.84 -2.30 15.34
C CYS A 105 -19.22 -1.87 16.66
N THR A 106 -19.57 -2.57 17.74
CA THR A 106 -18.93 -2.33 19.05
C THR A 106 -17.47 -2.80 19.01
N LEU A 107 -16.62 -2.18 19.84
CA LEU A 107 -15.22 -2.58 19.99
C LEU A 107 -15.09 -4.09 20.33
N GLU A 108 -15.91 -4.57 21.26
CA GLU A 108 -15.95 -5.98 21.68
C GLU A 108 -16.27 -6.92 20.51
N THR A 109 -17.23 -6.55 19.65
CA THR A 109 -17.56 -7.33 18.45
C THR A 109 -16.39 -7.38 17.48
N LEU A 110 -15.73 -6.24 17.23
CA LEU A 110 -14.60 -6.18 16.30
C LEU A 110 -13.39 -6.96 16.84
N GLN A 111 -13.14 -6.91 18.15
CA GLN A 111 -12.11 -7.70 18.83
C GLN A 111 -12.35 -9.20 18.65
N ALA A 112 -13.56 -9.67 18.97
CA ALA A 112 -13.94 -11.07 18.79
C ALA A 112 -13.76 -11.55 17.33
N ILE A 113 -14.13 -10.71 16.34
CA ILE A 113 -13.96 -11.03 14.92
C ILE A 113 -12.47 -11.14 14.55
N THR A 114 -11.60 -10.25 15.05
CA THR A 114 -10.15 -10.33 14.79
C THR A 114 -9.49 -11.54 15.48
N GLU A 115 -10.00 -11.96 16.63
CA GLU A 115 -9.56 -13.20 17.30
C GLU A 115 -9.98 -14.44 16.50
N GLU A 116 -11.19 -14.45 15.93
CA GLU A 116 -11.63 -15.50 14.99
C GLU A 116 -10.75 -15.56 13.74
N LEU A 117 -10.40 -14.41 13.16
CA LEU A 117 -9.46 -14.33 12.02
C LEU A 117 -8.08 -14.91 12.39
N LEU A 118 -7.54 -14.52 13.55
CA LEU A 118 -6.26 -15.01 14.04
C LEU A 118 -6.27 -16.54 14.23
N ALA A 119 -7.32 -17.08 14.85
CA ALA A 119 -7.50 -18.50 15.05
C ALA A 119 -7.62 -19.24 13.70
N ALA A 120 -8.39 -18.70 12.77
CA ALA A 120 -8.58 -19.26 11.44
C ALA A 120 -7.26 -19.30 10.64
N GLN A 121 -6.51 -18.19 10.61
CA GLN A 121 -5.21 -18.14 9.95
C GLN A 121 -4.18 -19.08 10.59
N THR A 122 -4.20 -19.22 11.92
CA THR A 122 -3.35 -20.17 12.65
C THR A 122 -3.65 -21.61 12.25
N ALA A 123 -4.94 -21.96 12.17
CA ALA A 123 -5.42 -23.30 11.87
C ALA A 123 -5.43 -23.65 10.37
N GLY A 124 -5.23 -22.68 9.48
CA GLY A 124 -5.37 -22.89 8.03
C GLY A 124 -6.84 -23.08 7.61
N GLN A 125 -7.77 -22.35 8.26
CA GLN A 125 -9.20 -22.45 8.01
C GLN A 125 -9.70 -21.25 7.20
N SER A 126 -10.35 -21.51 6.07
CA SER A 126 -10.95 -20.49 5.21
C SER A 126 -12.35 -20.03 5.66
N SER A 127 -12.78 -20.44 6.86
CA SER A 127 -14.08 -20.09 7.43
C SER A 127 -14.00 -19.96 8.94
N PHE A 128 -14.77 -19.03 9.49
CA PHE A 128 -14.98 -18.85 10.94
C PHE A 128 -16.39 -18.30 11.18
N SER A 129 -16.84 -18.29 12.43
CA SER A 129 -18.24 -18.03 12.80
C SER A 129 -18.78 -16.72 12.25
N SER A 130 -18.00 -15.65 12.29
CA SER A 130 -18.40 -14.32 11.83
C SER A 130 -18.17 -14.08 10.34
N LEU A 131 -17.65 -15.05 9.59
CA LEU A 131 -17.47 -14.90 8.14
C LEU A 131 -18.82 -15.00 7.40
N SER A 132 -19.08 -14.08 6.47
CA SER A 132 -20.24 -14.19 5.58
C SER A 132 -20.06 -15.31 4.56
N ASN A 133 -21.15 -16.02 4.24
CA ASN A 133 -21.19 -17.02 3.18
C ASN A 133 -20.97 -16.43 1.76
N LYS A 134 -20.99 -15.09 1.63
CA LYS A 134 -20.77 -14.36 0.38
C LYS A 134 -19.68 -13.29 0.53
N VAL A 135 -18.64 -13.59 1.32
CA VAL A 135 -17.52 -12.66 1.51
C VAL A 135 -16.87 -12.29 0.18
N ALA A 136 -16.67 -10.99 -0.05
CA ALA A 136 -15.77 -10.52 -1.09
C ALA A 136 -14.34 -10.66 -0.58
N TYR A 137 -13.57 -11.55 -1.20
CA TYR A 137 -12.21 -11.87 -0.76
C TYR A 137 -11.18 -11.47 -1.81
N THR A 138 -10.16 -10.73 -1.38
CA THR A 138 -9.00 -10.43 -2.21
C THR A 138 -7.69 -10.79 -1.50
N GLU A 139 -6.72 -11.23 -2.30
CA GLU A 139 -5.33 -11.32 -1.89
C GLU A 139 -4.46 -10.54 -2.85
N ASN A 140 -3.57 -9.71 -2.32
CA ASN A 140 -2.66 -8.89 -3.11
C ASN A 140 -3.41 -8.18 -4.25
N ARG A 141 -4.53 -7.54 -3.88
CA ARG A 141 -5.45 -6.76 -4.75
C ARG A 141 -6.11 -7.56 -5.88
N LYS A 142 -6.15 -8.89 -5.78
CA LYS A 142 -6.82 -9.78 -6.74
C LYS A 142 -7.92 -10.58 -6.06
N SER A 143 -9.09 -10.62 -6.69
CA SER A 143 -10.15 -11.52 -6.24
C SER A 143 -9.72 -12.98 -6.42
N ILE A 144 -9.82 -13.75 -5.35
CA ILE A 144 -9.54 -15.19 -5.34
C ILE A 144 -10.58 -15.93 -4.51
N ASP A 145 -10.67 -17.25 -4.68
CA ASP A 145 -11.49 -18.10 -3.80
C ASP A 145 -10.81 -18.24 -2.44
N ILE A 146 -11.49 -17.83 -1.37
CA ILE A 146 -11.02 -17.95 0.03
C ILE A 146 -10.64 -19.38 0.41
N LYS A 147 -11.21 -20.39 -0.27
CA LYS A 147 -10.88 -21.81 -0.08
C LYS A 147 -9.57 -22.25 -0.71
N SER A 148 -8.83 -21.35 -1.36
CA SER A 148 -7.51 -21.62 -1.95
C SER A 148 -6.44 -20.60 -1.53
N GLY A 149 -6.83 -19.58 -0.76
CA GLY A 149 -5.97 -18.49 -0.32
C GLY A 149 -5.01 -18.82 0.82
N ILE A 150 -4.27 -17.81 1.27
CA ILE A 150 -3.35 -17.78 2.40
C ILE A 150 -4.01 -18.24 3.71
N LEU A 151 -5.32 -18.00 3.90
CA LEU A 151 -6.07 -18.48 5.07
C LEU A 151 -6.13 -20.01 5.15
N THR A 152 -5.96 -20.73 4.04
CA THR A 152 -5.99 -22.21 4.02
C THR A 152 -4.68 -22.85 4.48
N LYS A 153 -3.65 -22.04 4.70
CA LYS A 153 -2.33 -22.52 5.09
C LYS A 153 -2.20 -22.39 6.61
N PRO A 154 -2.05 -23.50 7.36
CA PRO A 154 -1.80 -23.41 8.78
C PRO A 154 -0.43 -22.77 9.03
N MET A 155 -0.39 -21.79 9.92
CA MET A 155 0.83 -21.06 10.24
C MET A 155 0.97 -20.85 11.74
N LYS A 156 2.20 -21.00 12.24
CA LYS A 156 2.55 -20.49 13.56
C LYS A 156 2.78 -18.99 13.44
N ILE A 157 1.90 -18.21 14.05
CA ILE A 157 2.01 -16.75 14.08
C ILE A 157 2.93 -16.37 15.24
N ASP A 158 4.04 -15.68 14.94
CA ASP A 158 5.06 -15.29 15.93
C ASP A 158 4.77 -13.91 16.55
N HIS A 159 4.01 -13.06 15.83
CA HIS A 159 3.49 -11.79 16.33
C HIS A 159 2.17 -11.45 15.64
N ALA A 160 1.23 -10.93 16.40
CA ALA A 160 -0.08 -10.52 15.91
C ALA A 160 -0.50 -9.21 16.56
N ARG A 161 -1.08 -8.31 15.77
CA ARG A 161 -1.70 -7.08 16.25
C ARG A 161 -2.96 -6.79 15.47
N SER A 162 -3.92 -6.12 16.07
CA SER A 162 -5.15 -5.71 15.40
C SER A 162 -5.62 -4.34 15.86
N GLN A 163 -6.45 -3.71 15.04
CA GLN A 163 -7.03 -2.38 15.24
C GLN A 163 -8.51 -2.42 14.84
N HIS A 164 -9.31 -1.57 15.47
CA HIS A 164 -10.76 -1.67 15.44
C HIS A 164 -11.40 -0.31 15.14
N ASP A 165 -11.88 -0.16 13.91
CA ASP A 165 -12.56 1.04 13.42
C ASP A 165 -14.08 0.93 13.67
N THR A 166 -14.49 1.38 14.85
CA THR A 166 -15.90 1.39 15.27
C THR A 166 -16.76 2.34 14.44
N THR A 167 -16.16 3.32 13.74
CA THR A 167 -16.88 4.29 12.91
C THR A 167 -17.26 3.71 11.56
N GLN A 168 -16.35 2.97 10.92
CA GLN A 168 -16.60 2.34 9.61
C GLN A 168 -16.96 0.85 9.70
N CYS A 169 -17.12 0.32 10.91
CA CYS A 169 -17.36 -1.11 11.13
C CYS A 169 -16.30 -1.97 10.45
N ALA A 170 -15.05 -1.68 10.73
CA ALA A 170 -13.92 -2.31 10.07
C ALA A 170 -12.83 -2.68 11.07
N ALA A 171 -11.96 -3.60 10.67
CA ALA A 171 -10.82 -3.99 11.48
C ALA A 171 -9.61 -4.21 10.59
N PHE A 172 -8.43 -4.06 11.17
CA PHE A 172 -7.15 -4.35 10.55
C PHE A 172 -6.40 -5.34 11.43
N SER A 173 -5.65 -6.27 10.82
CA SER A 173 -4.75 -7.18 11.52
C SER A 173 -3.42 -7.29 10.79
N GLU A 174 -2.31 -7.30 11.54
CA GLU A 174 -0.96 -7.62 11.07
C GLU A 174 -0.50 -8.93 11.73
N PHE A 175 -0.08 -9.90 10.92
CA PHE A 175 0.49 -11.17 11.36
C PHE A 175 1.90 -11.36 10.80
N ILE A 176 2.85 -11.69 11.69
CA ILE A 176 4.24 -11.96 11.33
C ILE A 176 4.54 -13.44 11.56
N ILE A 177 4.99 -14.11 10.50
CA ILE A 177 5.38 -15.51 10.48
C ILE A 177 6.87 -15.56 10.13
N ALA A 178 7.71 -15.77 11.14
CA ALA A 178 9.17 -15.81 11.01
C ALA A 178 9.73 -17.22 10.74
N ASN A 179 8.87 -18.15 10.33
CA ASN A 179 9.27 -19.50 9.92
C ASN A 179 10.22 -19.44 8.71
N SER A 180 11.45 -19.95 8.84
CA SER A 180 12.46 -19.89 7.78
C SER A 180 12.09 -20.67 6.51
N ALA A 181 11.25 -21.70 6.60
CA ALA A 181 10.79 -22.48 5.45
C ALA A 181 9.79 -21.69 4.61
N ALA A 182 8.77 -21.11 5.27
CA ALA A 182 7.69 -20.36 4.64
C ALA A 182 7.37 -19.08 5.45
N PRO A 183 8.21 -18.04 5.34
CA PRO A 183 8.00 -16.80 6.08
C PRO A 183 6.95 -15.94 5.39
N TYR A 184 6.16 -15.22 6.19
CA TYR A 184 5.15 -14.28 5.71
C TYR A 184 5.06 -13.07 6.64
N VAL A 185 4.73 -11.91 6.06
CA VAL A 185 4.10 -10.81 6.80
C VAL A 185 2.78 -10.54 6.09
N ILE A 186 1.69 -10.57 6.85
CA ILE A 186 0.32 -10.53 6.34
C ILE A 186 -0.40 -9.37 6.99
N THR A 187 -1.02 -8.52 6.20
CA THR A 187 -2.01 -7.54 6.67
C THR A 187 -3.38 -7.83 6.10
N THR A 188 -4.42 -7.69 6.90
CA THR A 188 -5.81 -7.94 6.49
C THR A 188 -6.71 -6.82 6.97
N GLN A 189 -7.47 -6.22 6.05
CA GLN A 189 -8.60 -5.36 6.38
C GLN A 189 -9.92 -6.16 6.29
N LEU A 190 -10.81 -5.97 7.26
CA LEU A 190 -12.15 -6.55 7.31
C LEU A 190 -13.21 -5.45 7.26
N ARG A 191 -14.31 -5.69 6.54
CA ARG A 191 -15.54 -4.88 6.63
C ARG A 191 -16.68 -5.74 7.17
N ILE A 192 -17.34 -5.22 8.19
CA ILE A 192 -18.39 -5.91 8.93
C ILE A 192 -19.73 -5.28 8.53
N ASP A 193 -20.70 -6.12 8.17
CA ASP A 193 -22.05 -5.67 7.85
C ASP A 193 -22.91 -5.47 9.10
N ASN A 194 -24.13 -4.97 8.90
CA ASN A 194 -25.06 -4.70 10.01
C ASN A 194 -25.58 -5.96 10.73
N THR A 195 -25.18 -7.16 10.30
CA THR A 195 -25.48 -8.44 10.95
C THR A 195 -24.27 -9.01 11.70
N SER A 196 -23.24 -8.19 11.90
CA SER A 196 -21.96 -8.59 12.52
C SER A 196 -21.26 -9.70 11.73
N LYS A 197 -21.41 -9.72 10.40
CA LYS A 197 -20.69 -10.64 9.52
C LYS A 197 -19.65 -9.91 8.69
N VAL A 198 -18.50 -10.55 8.53
CA VAL A 198 -17.43 -10.09 7.62
C VAL A 198 -17.92 -10.25 6.18
N SER A 199 -18.28 -9.14 5.55
CA SER A 199 -18.76 -9.08 4.18
C SER A 199 -17.65 -8.88 3.15
N GLN A 200 -16.52 -8.29 3.58
CA GLN A 200 -15.34 -8.08 2.75
C GLN A 200 -14.07 -8.34 3.57
N MET A 201 -13.10 -8.98 2.94
CA MET A 201 -11.78 -9.27 3.49
C MET A 201 -10.74 -9.04 2.41
N ASP A 202 -9.87 -8.07 2.64
CA ASP A 202 -8.75 -7.74 1.75
C ASP A 202 -7.45 -8.05 2.47
N THR A 203 -6.64 -8.92 1.87
CA THR A 203 -5.38 -9.35 2.46
C THR A 203 -4.22 -8.95 1.56
N ILE A 204 -3.23 -8.25 2.11
CA ILE A 204 -1.92 -8.07 1.48
C ILE A 204 -0.95 -8.96 2.24
N TRP A 205 -0.22 -9.81 1.53
CA TRP A 205 0.83 -10.61 2.14
C TRP A 205 2.11 -10.55 1.33
N THR A 206 3.23 -10.54 2.03
CA THR A 206 4.58 -10.57 1.47
C THR A 206 5.32 -11.83 1.92
N SER A 207 6.22 -12.30 1.08
CA SER A 207 7.09 -13.45 1.33
C SER A 207 8.44 -13.28 0.62
N LYS A 208 9.26 -14.34 0.60
CA LYS A 208 10.58 -14.33 -0.04
C LYS A 208 10.50 -13.82 -1.48
N GLY A 209 11.28 -12.78 -1.77
CA GLY A 209 11.35 -12.14 -3.09
C GLY A 209 10.56 -10.84 -3.20
N ASP A 210 9.68 -10.55 -2.23
CA ASP A 210 8.98 -9.26 -2.16
C ASP A 210 9.88 -8.15 -1.60
N TRP A 211 9.39 -6.90 -1.68
CA TRP A 211 10.18 -5.69 -1.47
C TRP A 211 10.81 -5.68 -0.08
N LEU A 212 12.15 -5.66 -0.06
CA LEU A 212 13.00 -5.65 1.13
C LEU A 212 12.70 -6.77 2.15
N PHE A 213 11.97 -7.81 1.74
CA PHE A 213 11.34 -8.76 2.66
C PHE A 213 12.32 -9.53 3.56
N ASN A 214 12.08 -9.45 4.87
CA ASN A 214 12.77 -10.13 5.94
C ASN A 214 11.86 -10.26 7.17
N ALA A 215 11.09 -11.35 7.25
CA ALA A 215 10.17 -11.60 8.36
C ALA A 215 10.83 -11.61 9.75
N THR A 216 12.08 -12.07 9.87
CA THR A 216 12.80 -12.05 11.16
C THR A 216 13.17 -10.63 11.59
N GLY A 217 13.53 -9.77 10.62
CA GLY A 217 13.76 -8.35 10.84
C GLY A 217 12.47 -7.62 11.22
N THR A 218 11.37 -7.91 10.52
CA THR A 218 10.04 -7.37 10.86
C THR A 218 9.64 -7.77 12.28
N LEU A 219 9.73 -9.05 12.63
CA LEU A 219 9.45 -9.54 13.99
C LEU A 219 10.32 -8.85 15.04
N TYR A 220 11.62 -8.73 14.77
CA TYR A 220 12.56 -8.09 15.69
C TYR A 220 12.14 -6.66 16.03
N TRP A 221 11.80 -5.84 15.04
CA TRP A 221 11.43 -4.44 15.29
C TRP A 221 10.01 -4.30 15.82
N ALA A 222 9.03 -4.95 15.21
CA ALA A 222 7.62 -4.86 15.62
C ALA A 222 7.43 -5.27 17.09
N SER A 223 8.12 -6.32 17.56
CA SER A 223 8.05 -6.76 18.97
C SER A 223 8.65 -5.80 20.00
N ARG A 224 9.37 -4.75 19.56
CA ARG A 224 10.01 -3.74 20.42
C ARG A 224 9.31 -2.40 20.38
N GLU A 225 8.36 -2.22 19.47
CA GLU A 225 7.60 -0.99 19.37
C GLU A 225 6.48 -0.93 20.40
N LYS A 226 6.06 0.29 20.73
CA LYS A 226 5.02 0.53 21.71
C LYS A 226 3.72 0.92 21.03
N TRP A 227 2.80 -0.04 20.94
CA TRP A 227 1.49 0.13 20.31
C TRP A 227 0.34 0.16 21.33
N ASP A 228 0.56 0.82 22.47
CA ASP A 228 -0.46 0.92 23.52
C ASP A 228 -1.61 1.85 23.10
N SER A 229 -2.79 1.65 23.68
CA SER A 229 -3.91 2.58 23.60
C SER A 229 -3.49 3.97 24.07
N ILE A 230 -3.87 5.01 23.35
CA ILE A 230 -3.59 6.40 23.71
C ILE A 230 -4.62 6.84 24.76
N PRO A 231 -4.22 7.53 25.85
CA PRO A 231 -5.17 8.07 26.82
C PRO A 231 -6.19 9.00 26.16
N VAL A 232 -7.47 8.93 26.57
CA VAL A 232 -8.59 9.65 25.93
C VAL A 232 -8.30 11.13 25.64
N GLY A 233 -7.71 11.86 26.59
CA GLY A 233 -7.37 13.29 26.43
C GLY A 233 -6.18 13.59 25.51
N LYS A 234 -5.51 12.57 24.98
CA LYS A 234 -4.37 12.65 24.05
C LYS A 234 -4.64 12.00 22.69
N ARG A 235 -5.82 11.38 22.51
CA ARG A 235 -6.21 10.75 21.24
C ARG A 235 -6.38 11.83 20.19
N ASP A 236 -5.70 11.66 19.07
CA ASP A 236 -5.93 12.50 17.89
C ASP A 236 -7.30 12.19 17.29
N SER A 237 -7.93 13.20 16.67
CA SER A 237 -9.17 12.94 15.95
C SER A 237 -8.92 12.04 14.73
N ARG A 238 -9.93 11.27 14.33
CA ARG A 238 -9.94 10.47 13.09
C ARG A 238 -9.43 11.25 11.86
N ALA A 239 -9.83 12.52 11.74
CA ALA A 239 -9.44 13.39 10.64
C ALA A 239 -7.94 13.71 10.66
N VAL A 240 -7.36 13.95 11.84
CA VAL A 240 -5.91 14.18 12.02
C VAL A 240 -5.12 12.92 11.69
N ILE A 241 -5.56 11.76 12.19
CA ILE A 241 -4.90 10.47 11.93
C ILE A 241 -4.88 10.18 10.42
N LYS A 242 -6.04 10.31 9.75
CA LYS A 242 -6.14 10.12 8.30
C LYS A 242 -5.26 11.10 7.53
N ALA A 243 -5.28 12.38 7.91
CA ALA A 243 -4.49 13.41 7.22
C ALA A 243 -2.98 13.16 7.33
N ALA A 244 -2.49 12.63 8.46
CA ALA A 244 -1.08 12.26 8.60
C ALA A 244 -0.68 11.12 7.66
N GLY A 245 -1.49 10.07 7.57
CA GLY A 245 -1.29 8.96 6.63
C GLY A 245 -1.38 9.41 5.16
N ASP A 246 -2.38 10.23 4.82
CA ASP A 246 -2.51 10.79 3.47
C ASP A 246 -1.31 11.65 3.07
N ALA A 247 -0.84 12.53 3.97
CA ALA A 247 0.33 13.35 3.71
C ALA A 247 1.57 12.50 3.41
N TYR A 248 1.78 11.41 4.17
CA TYR A 248 2.86 10.46 3.89
C TYR A 248 2.72 9.84 2.50
N CYS A 249 1.53 9.34 2.15
CA CYS A 249 1.31 8.72 0.85
C CYS A 249 1.44 9.72 -0.31
N ASP A 250 0.99 10.96 -0.13
CA ASP A 250 1.08 12.03 -1.14
C ASP A 250 2.54 12.47 -1.37
N LEU A 251 3.40 12.40 -0.35
CA LEU A 251 4.83 12.71 -0.45
C LEU A 251 5.55 11.85 -1.50
N PHE A 252 5.08 10.63 -1.76
CA PHE A 252 5.68 9.73 -2.76
C PHE A 252 5.55 10.29 -4.19
N ASN A 253 4.50 11.08 -4.46
CA ASN A 253 4.28 11.69 -5.77
C ASN A 253 4.66 13.18 -5.79
N ASN A 254 4.58 13.87 -4.64
CA ASN A 254 4.84 15.30 -4.55
C ASN A 254 5.68 15.64 -3.31
N LYS A 255 6.97 15.97 -3.53
CA LYS A 255 7.92 16.34 -2.47
C LYS A 255 7.64 17.66 -1.75
N THR A 256 6.68 18.46 -2.22
CA THR A 256 6.28 19.69 -1.53
C THR A 256 5.29 19.44 -0.39
N VAL A 257 4.71 18.24 -0.31
CA VAL A 257 3.76 17.85 0.74
C VAL A 257 4.46 17.87 2.09
N GLN A 258 3.83 18.54 3.05
CA GLN A 258 4.32 18.61 4.42
C GLN A 258 3.76 17.43 5.21
N VAL A 259 4.62 16.46 5.52
CA VAL A 259 4.26 15.32 6.36
C VAL A 259 4.52 15.69 7.83
N PRO A 260 3.57 15.41 8.75
CA PRO A 260 3.77 15.72 10.15
C PRO A 260 4.68 14.66 10.81
N TRP A 261 5.99 14.75 10.57
CA TRP A 261 6.96 13.83 11.14
C TRP A 261 7.08 13.98 12.66
N GLY A 262 7.02 12.87 13.39
CA GLY A 262 7.37 12.82 14.80
C GLY A 262 8.89 12.74 15.01
N SER A 263 9.30 13.01 16.25
CA SER A 263 10.64 12.73 16.74
C SER A 263 10.48 12.24 18.18
N PRO A 264 10.69 10.95 18.45
CA PRO A 264 11.16 9.92 17.51
C PRO A 264 10.09 9.43 16.52
N CYS A 265 10.52 9.02 15.32
CA CYS A 265 9.69 8.28 14.36
C CYS A 265 10.51 7.22 13.61
N ALA A 266 9.92 6.08 13.27
CA ALA A 266 10.60 5.04 12.52
C ALA A 266 9.69 4.38 11.48
N ARG A 267 10.31 3.91 10.39
CA ARG A 267 9.65 3.11 9.35
C ARG A 267 10.24 1.70 9.36
N LEU A 268 9.35 0.70 9.43
CA LEU A 268 9.60 -0.71 9.25
C LEU A 268 9.12 -1.14 7.85
N GLU A 269 10.05 -1.27 6.92
CA GLU A 269 9.79 -1.49 5.50
C GLU A 269 10.39 -2.83 5.07
N GLY A 270 9.54 -3.84 4.88
CA GLY A 270 9.98 -5.19 4.55
C GLY A 270 10.88 -5.84 5.61
N GLY A 271 11.10 -5.24 6.77
CA GLY A 271 12.05 -5.71 7.80
C GLY A 271 13.31 -4.84 7.93
N ILE A 272 13.48 -3.83 7.07
CA ILE A 272 14.43 -2.73 7.26
C ILE A 272 13.80 -1.68 8.18
N TYR A 273 14.59 -1.16 9.12
CA TYR A 273 14.13 -0.15 10.08
C TYR A 273 14.93 1.13 9.95
N THR A 274 14.26 2.27 9.87
CA THR A 274 14.95 3.57 9.75
C THR A 274 15.43 4.16 11.08
N GLY A 275 15.03 3.55 12.20
CA GLY A 275 15.41 3.96 13.56
C GLY A 275 16.40 3.02 14.24
N LYS A 276 16.79 3.37 15.46
CA LYS A 276 17.57 2.53 16.39
C LYS A 276 16.90 2.36 17.75
N GLY A 277 15.68 2.90 17.92
CA GLY A 277 15.00 3.02 19.20
C GLY A 277 15.36 4.31 19.95
N GLU A 278 15.96 5.28 19.28
CA GLU A 278 16.49 6.51 19.88
C GLU A 278 15.52 7.68 19.75
N ALA A 279 15.58 8.65 20.66
CA ALA A 279 14.71 9.85 20.64
C ALA A 279 14.86 10.69 19.35
N THR A 280 16.01 10.60 18.69
CA THR A 280 16.32 11.32 17.45
C THR A 280 15.97 10.54 16.18
N ASP A 281 15.37 9.35 16.29
CA ASP A 281 14.98 8.56 15.13
C ASP A 281 14.02 9.33 14.22
N SER A 282 14.21 9.12 12.92
CA SER A 282 13.39 9.74 11.87
C SER A 282 12.91 8.70 10.86
N CYS A 283 11.65 8.85 10.47
CA CYS A 283 11.05 8.14 9.35
C CYS A 283 11.06 8.97 8.05
N ASN A 284 11.55 10.22 8.09
CA ASN A 284 11.76 11.08 6.93
C ASN A 284 13.09 10.80 6.23
N VAL A 285 13.31 9.54 5.84
CA VAL A 285 14.53 9.11 5.16
C VAL A 285 14.19 8.19 4.01
N GLY A 286 14.86 8.38 2.86
CA GLY A 286 14.75 7.48 1.71
C GLY A 286 13.37 7.37 1.08
N VAL A 287 12.45 8.32 1.33
CA VAL A 287 11.12 8.30 0.70
C VAL A 287 11.29 8.61 -0.80
N PRO A 288 10.84 7.74 -1.73
CA PRO A 288 10.93 7.98 -3.18
C PRO A 288 10.12 9.19 -3.65
N SER A 289 10.33 9.61 -4.92
CA SER A 289 9.58 10.68 -5.58
C SER A 289 9.04 10.20 -6.93
N GLY A 290 7.92 10.77 -7.36
CA GLY A 290 7.32 10.50 -8.66
C GLY A 290 6.57 9.17 -8.76
N VAL A 291 6.21 8.58 -7.63
CA VAL A 291 5.44 7.34 -7.58
C VAL A 291 4.07 7.61 -6.95
N PRO A 292 2.96 7.48 -7.69
CA PRO A 292 1.63 7.69 -7.13
C PRO A 292 1.20 6.50 -6.27
N LEU A 293 0.72 6.79 -5.05
CA LEU A 293 0.09 5.81 -4.17
C LEU A 293 -1.43 6.03 -4.17
N VAL A 294 -2.16 5.19 -4.92
CA VAL A 294 -3.56 5.44 -5.33
C VAL A 294 -4.50 4.30 -4.91
N ASN A 295 -5.81 4.50 -5.10
CA ASN A 295 -6.85 3.50 -4.78
C ASN A 295 -6.84 3.08 -3.30
N ARG A 296 -6.74 4.09 -2.42
CA ARG A 296 -6.57 3.94 -0.97
C ARG A 296 -7.83 3.45 -0.28
N GLN A 297 -7.69 2.45 0.58
CA GLN A 297 -8.73 1.91 1.46
C GLN A 297 -8.26 1.99 2.91
N TYR A 298 -9.10 2.51 3.81
CA TYR A 298 -8.67 2.95 5.14
C TYR A 298 -9.32 2.12 6.25
N VAL A 299 -8.56 1.77 7.28
CA VAL A 299 -9.07 1.37 8.60
C VAL A 299 -8.42 2.30 9.62
N ILE A 300 -9.22 3.01 10.41
CA ILE A 300 -8.71 4.01 11.37
C ILE A 300 -9.23 3.70 12.76
N ASP A 301 -8.31 3.58 13.71
CA ASP A 301 -8.58 3.34 15.12
C ASP A 301 -8.06 4.53 15.94
N ASP A 302 -9.00 5.31 16.47
CA ASP A 302 -8.74 6.52 17.26
C ASP A 302 -8.26 6.22 18.68
N GLU A 303 -8.54 5.04 19.21
CA GLU A 303 -8.01 4.60 20.50
C GLU A 303 -6.51 4.37 20.44
N TYR A 304 -6.03 3.74 19.36
CA TYR A 304 -4.61 3.48 19.17
C TYR A 304 -3.88 4.59 18.40
N GLY A 305 -4.64 5.53 17.80
CA GLY A 305 -4.09 6.61 17.00
C GLY A 305 -3.54 6.12 15.67
N THR A 306 -4.21 5.16 15.03
CA THR A 306 -3.63 4.43 13.91
C THR A 306 -4.48 4.47 12.66
N VAL A 307 -3.83 4.35 11.51
CA VAL A 307 -4.48 4.18 10.22
C VAL A 307 -3.71 3.19 9.37
N ASP A 308 -4.36 2.13 8.93
CA ASP A 308 -3.88 1.33 7.80
C ASP A 308 -4.50 1.83 6.50
N ILE A 309 -3.67 1.86 5.46
CA ILE A 309 -4.04 2.24 4.12
C ILE A 309 -3.58 1.11 3.19
N MET A 310 -4.53 0.35 2.64
CA MET A 310 -4.27 -0.55 1.51
C MET A 310 -4.41 0.23 0.21
N MET A 311 -3.47 0.05 -0.72
CA MET A 311 -3.38 0.87 -1.93
C MET A 311 -2.65 0.14 -3.07
N ASP A 312 -2.60 0.80 -4.23
CA ASP A 312 -1.78 0.39 -5.36
C ASP A 312 -0.57 1.32 -5.48
N PHE A 313 0.63 0.76 -5.24
CA PHE A 313 1.90 1.47 -5.30
C PHE A 313 2.36 1.63 -6.75
N GLY A 314 2.41 2.86 -7.24
CA GLY A 314 2.70 3.15 -8.65
C GLY A 314 1.54 2.76 -9.58
N GLY A 315 0.31 2.72 -9.06
CA GLY A 315 -0.90 2.37 -9.82
C GLY A 315 -1.53 3.54 -10.58
N ASN A 316 -2.67 3.26 -11.21
CA ASN A 316 -3.51 4.26 -11.87
C ASN A 316 -4.80 4.51 -11.07
N VAL A 317 -5.21 5.77 -10.96
CA VAL A 317 -6.44 6.16 -10.24
C VAL A 317 -7.66 5.46 -10.83
N GLY A 318 -8.47 4.82 -9.97
CA GLY A 318 -9.69 4.13 -10.34
C GLY A 318 -9.47 2.74 -10.96
N GLN A 319 -8.23 2.26 -11.02
CA GLN A 319 -7.87 0.95 -11.58
C GLN A 319 -7.32 0.01 -10.51
N GLU A 320 -8.12 -0.20 -9.46
CA GLU A 320 -7.79 -1.04 -8.30
C GLU A 320 -7.22 -2.41 -8.71
N GLY A 321 -5.99 -2.70 -8.26
CA GLY A 321 -5.31 -3.99 -8.48
C GLY A 321 -4.92 -4.30 -9.94
N ALA A 322 -5.23 -3.41 -10.89
CA ALA A 322 -4.92 -3.62 -12.31
C ALA A 322 -3.53 -3.12 -12.71
N ALA A 323 -2.99 -2.14 -11.99
CA ALA A 323 -1.66 -1.58 -12.17
C ALA A 323 -1.04 -1.20 -10.83
N GLY A 324 0.29 -1.16 -10.76
CA GLY A 324 1.02 -0.94 -9.51
C GLY A 324 1.21 -2.22 -8.69
N LEU A 325 1.93 -2.08 -7.58
CA LEU A 325 2.14 -3.17 -6.63
C LEU A 325 1.07 -3.13 -5.53
N PRO A 326 0.50 -4.29 -5.15
CA PRO A 326 -0.29 -4.45 -3.94
C PRO A 326 0.49 -3.97 -2.71
N ASP A 327 -0.07 -3.01 -1.97
CA ASP A 327 0.66 -2.31 -0.93
C ASP A 327 -0.23 -2.00 0.28
N SER A 328 0.34 -2.11 1.49
CA SER A 328 -0.30 -1.77 2.76
C SER A 328 0.67 -0.95 3.58
N HIS A 329 0.25 0.25 3.96
CA HIS A 329 0.98 1.13 4.86
C HIS A 329 0.15 1.40 6.10
N GLU A 330 0.71 1.04 7.24
CA GLU A 330 0.10 1.28 8.54
C GLU A 330 0.88 2.34 9.31
N PHE A 331 0.15 3.29 9.87
CA PHE A 331 0.71 4.44 10.55
C PHE A 331 0.23 4.48 12.00
N ARG A 332 1.14 4.82 12.91
CA ARG A 332 0.81 5.34 14.24
C ARG A 332 0.99 6.85 14.28
N VAL A 333 0.02 7.55 14.85
CA VAL A 333 -0.04 8.99 15.00
C VAL A 333 -0.21 9.32 16.48
N GLU A 334 0.67 10.18 16.99
CA GLU A 334 0.62 10.67 18.37
C GLU A 334 0.83 12.18 18.38
N GLY A 335 -0.14 12.92 18.95
CA GLY A 335 -0.07 14.39 18.99
C GLY A 335 -0.02 15.02 17.61
N GLY A 336 -0.72 14.40 16.65
CA GLY A 336 -0.81 14.81 15.25
C GLY A 336 0.44 14.50 14.43
N LYS A 337 1.37 13.68 14.93
CA LYS A 337 2.64 13.37 14.27
C LYS A 337 2.86 11.87 14.09
N LEU A 338 3.47 11.48 12.98
CA LEU A 338 3.84 10.09 12.70
C LEU A 338 4.86 9.57 13.73
N ARG A 339 4.56 8.42 14.33
CA ARG A 339 5.41 7.71 15.30
C ARG A 339 6.00 6.43 14.71
N TYR A 340 5.17 5.61 14.08
CA TYR A 340 5.58 4.37 13.42
C TYR A 340 4.94 4.27 12.04
N VAL A 341 5.66 3.65 11.12
CA VAL A 341 5.19 3.32 9.77
C VAL A 341 5.57 1.88 9.47
N HIS A 342 4.60 0.99 9.27
CA HIS A 342 4.83 -0.36 8.76
C HIS A 342 4.44 -0.39 7.29
N THR A 343 5.26 -1.01 6.44
CA THR A 343 4.97 -1.11 5.00
C THR A 343 5.20 -2.51 4.47
N LEU A 344 4.20 -3.01 3.73
CA LEU A 344 4.23 -4.27 3.01
C LEU A 344 3.93 -4.02 1.53
N SER A 345 4.91 -4.26 0.66
CA SER A 345 4.73 -4.16 -0.79
C SER A 345 4.93 -5.53 -1.43
N SER A 346 3.84 -6.15 -1.89
CA SER A 346 3.89 -7.43 -2.60
C SER A 346 4.26 -7.21 -4.05
N CYS A 347 5.24 -7.99 -4.53
CA CYS A 347 5.71 -7.95 -5.91
C CYS A 347 5.00 -9.02 -6.78
N GLY A 348 4.02 -9.72 -6.21
CA GLY A 348 3.12 -10.62 -6.94
C GLY A 348 3.85 -11.76 -7.66
N GLY A 349 4.95 -12.24 -7.09
CA GLY A 349 5.81 -13.28 -7.67
C GLY A 349 6.69 -12.80 -8.83
N LYS A 350 6.89 -11.50 -8.98
CA LYS A 350 7.80 -10.87 -9.94
C LYS A 350 8.88 -10.08 -9.18
N ALA A 351 9.95 -9.68 -9.88
CA ALA A 351 10.87 -8.71 -9.32
C ALA A 351 10.12 -7.40 -8.99
N CYS A 352 10.37 -6.86 -7.81
CA CYS A 352 9.92 -5.54 -7.42
C CYS A 352 10.66 -4.51 -8.28
N MET A 353 9.89 -3.69 -9.02
CA MET A 353 10.30 -2.57 -9.91
C MET A 353 11.73 -2.60 -10.46
#